data_AF-A0A345QMW4-F1
#
_entry.id   AF-A0A345QMW4-F1
#
_cell.length_a   1.000
_cell.length_b   1.000
_cell.length_c   1.000
_cell.angle_alpha   90.00
_cell.angle_beta   90.00
_cell.angle_gamma   90.00
#
_symmetry.space_group_name_H-M   'P 1'
#
loop_
_entity.id
_entity.type
_entity.pdbx_description
1 polymer ?
#
loop_
_entity_poly.entity_id
_entity_poly.type
_entity_poly.pdbx_seq_one_letter_code
_entity_poly.pdbx_strand_id
1 'polypeptide(L)' 'MLAYGGTATAVRADFKALLEGVLCDLSKRFLRDGESIAQTAFMLDFSDQAAFSVAFKRWTGKTPARYRRSKK' A
#
# COMPACT_ATOMS: atom_id res chain seq x y z
N MET A 1 -12.21 19.29 38.86
CA MET A 1 -12.65 19.73 37.51
C MET A 1 -11.77 19.04 36.49
N LEU A 2 -12.38 18.28 35.59
CA LEU A 2 -11.78 17.23 34.78
C LEU A 2 -10.83 17.78 33.69
N ALA A 3 -9.61 17.24 33.63
CA ALA A 3 -8.72 17.36 32.48
C ALA A 3 -9.19 16.39 31.38
N TYR A 4 -9.95 16.89 30.40
CA TYR A 4 -10.22 16.16 29.15
C TYR A 4 -8.98 16.20 28.26
N GLY A 5 -7.96 15.44 28.65
CA GLY A 5 -6.80 15.16 27.81
C GLY A 5 -7.07 13.96 26.90
N GLY A 6 -7.07 14.23 25.59
CA GLY A 6 -6.65 13.31 24.53
C GLY A 6 -7.45 12.01 24.34
N THR A 7 -8.11 11.86 23.19
CA THR A 7 -8.24 10.59 22.43
C THR A 7 -9.05 10.81 21.14
N ALA A 8 -8.72 11.82 20.33
CA ALA A 8 -9.41 12.07 19.05
C ALA A 8 -8.69 11.49 17.81
N THR A 9 -7.53 10.85 17.95
CA THR A 9 -6.70 10.45 16.80
C THR A 9 -6.60 8.94 16.53
N ALA A 10 -7.09 8.08 17.41
CA ALA A 10 -6.93 6.61 17.26
C ALA A 10 -7.68 6.05 16.04
N VAL A 11 -8.96 6.41 15.85
CA VAL A 11 -9.81 5.84 14.78
C VAL A 11 -9.32 6.16 13.36
N ARG A 12 -8.57 7.26 13.18
CA ARG A 12 -8.04 7.66 11.86
C ARG A 12 -6.94 6.75 11.33
N ALA A 13 -6.21 6.09 12.23
CA ALA A 13 -5.14 5.16 11.84
C ALA A 13 -5.70 3.85 11.29
N ASP A 14 -6.85 3.40 11.80
CA ASP A 14 -7.48 2.13 11.41
C ASP A 14 -7.98 2.11 9.97
N PHE A 15 -8.69 3.15 9.52
CA PHE A 15 -9.21 3.17 8.14
C PHE A 15 -8.06 3.16 7.12
N LYS A 16 -7.00 3.93 7.37
CA LYS A 16 -5.82 3.96 6.51
C LYS A 16 -5.10 2.61 6.51
N ALA A 17 -4.95 1.96 7.66
CA ALA A 17 -4.32 0.64 7.74
C ALA A 17 -5.14 -0.44 7.00
N LEU A 18 -6.47 -0.40 7.12
CA LEU A 18 -7.37 -1.30 6.41
C LEU A 18 -7.27 -1.09 4.88
N LEU A 19 -7.33 0.16 4.44
CA LEU A 19 -7.18 0.53 3.03
C LEU A 19 -5.82 0.07 2.48
N GLU A 20 -4.75 0.32 3.23
CA GLU A 20 -3.39 -0.14 2.88
C GLU A 20 -3.32 -1.67 2.77
N GLY A 21 -4.03 -2.41 3.63
CA GLY A 21 -4.16 -3.86 3.54
C GLY A 21 -4.83 -4.32 2.23
N VAL A 22 -5.93 -3.67 1.85
CA VAL A 22 -6.66 -3.98 0.60
C VAL A 22 -5.82 -3.63 -0.64
N LEU A 23 -5.21 -2.45 -0.66
CA LEU A 23 -4.31 -2.02 -1.75
C LEU A 23 -3.10 -2.96 -1.88
N CYS A 24 -2.56 -3.44 -0.76
CA CYS A 24 -1.48 -4.42 -0.73
C CYS A 24 -1.91 -5.78 -1.34
N ASP A 25 -3.13 -6.25 -1.09
CA ASP A 25 -3.62 -7.51 -1.69
C ASP A 25 -3.84 -7.35 -3.21
N LEU A 26 -4.49 -6.27 -3.63
CA LEU A 26 -4.74 -5.97 -5.05
C LEU A 26 -3.43 -5.84 -5.84
N SER A 27 -2.48 -5.06 -5.31
CA SER A 27 -1.16 -4.90 -5.96
C SER A 27 -0.42 -6.22 -6.10
N LYS A 28 -0.47 -7.12 -5.11
CA LYS A 28 0.12 -8.46 -5.22
C LYS A 28 -0.55 -9.28 -6.32
N ARG A 29 -1.87 -9.20 -6.48
CA ARG A 29 -2.61 -9.90 -7.54
C ARG A 29 -2.20 -9.40 -8.92
N PHE A 30 -2.23 -8.09 -9.15
CA PHE A 30 -1.83 -7.50 -10.43
C PHE A 30 -0.38 -7.87 -10.80
N LEU A 31 0.57 -7.75 -9.86
CA LEU A 31 1.95 -8.16 -10.09
C LEU A 31 2.10 -9.66 -10.36
N ARG A 32 1.21 -10.49 -9.82
CA ARG A 32 1.20 -11.95 -10.02
C ARG A 32 0.66 -12.35 -11.38
N ASP A 33 -0.27 -11.57 -11.91
CA ASP A 33 -0.93 -11.77 -13.20
C ASP A 33 -0.07 -11.23 -14.37
N GLY A 34 1.09 -10.64 -14.05
CA GLY A 34 2.09 -10.21 -15.04
C GLY A 34 2.02 -8.72 -15.38
N GLU A 35 1.15 -7.97 -14.71
CA GLU A 35 0.98 -6.55 -14.95
C GLU A 35 2.28 -5.77 -14.72
N SER A 36 2.42 -4.68 -15.47
CA SER A 36 3.54 -3.78 -15.26
C SER A 36 3.37 -3.02 -13.94
N ILE A 37 4.50 -2.68 -13.31
CA ILE A 37 4.50 -1.93 -12.04
C ILE A 37 3.83 -0.54 -12.25
N ALA A 38 4.04 0.07 -13.42
CA ALA A 38 3.44 1.35 -13.78
C ALA A 38 1.91 1.24 -13.96
N GLN A 39 1.42 0.22 -14.68
CA GLN A 39 -0.03 0.00 -14.80
C GLN A 39 -0.67 -0.36 -13.45
N THR A 40 0.00 -1.15 -12.62
CA THR A 40 -0.48 -1.46 -11.26
C THR A 40 -0.61 -0.18 -10.43
N ALA A 41 0.36 0.73 -10.51
CA ALA A 41 0.30 2.03 -9.82
C ALA A 41 -0.87 2.87 -10.31
N PHE A 42 -1.08 2.95 -11.63
CA PHE A 42 -2.18 3.68 -12.24
C PHE A 42 -3.56 3.13 -11.83
N MET A 43 -3.74 1.81 -11.84
CA MET A 43 -5.01 1.17 -11.43
C MET A 43 -5.35 1.37 -9.95
N LEU A 44 -4.34 1.64 -9.13
CA LEU A 44 -4.48 1.88 -7.69
C LEU A 44 -4.52 3.37 -7.34
N ASP A 45 -4.67 4.24 -8.35
CA ASP A 45 -4.75 5.70 -8.21
C ASP A 45 -3.50 6.34 -7.60
N PHE A 46 -2.33 5.72 -7.78
CA PHE A 46 -1.06 6.35 -7.40
C PHE A 46 -0.63 7.36 -8.44
N SER A 47 -0.11 8.50 -7.97
CA SER A 47 0.38 9.58 -8.85
C SER A 47 1.52 9.14 -9.77
N ASP A 48 2.36 8.20 -9.31
CA ASP A 48 3.47 7.70 -10.12
C ASP A 48 4.00 6.35 -9.60
N GLN A 49 4.81 5.67 -10.42
CA GLN A 49 5.43 4.39 -10.08
C GLN A 49 6.31 4.50 -8.82
N ALA A 50 6.97 5.64 -8.62
CA ALA A 50 7.83 5.88 -7.46
C ALA A 50 7.02 5.90 -6.16
N ALA A 51 5.88 6.60 -6.15
CA ALA A 51 4.98 6.67 -4.99
C ALA A 51 4.44 5.29 -4.62
N PHE A 52 3.98 4.53 -5.63
CA PHE A 52 3.55 3.14 -5.43
C PHE A 52 4.68 2.26 -4.88
N SER A 53 5.91 2.39 -5.40
CA SER A 53 7.03 1.57 -4.96
C SER A 53 7.41 1.79 -3.49
N VAL A 54 7.31 3.02 -3.00
CA VAL A 54 7.52 3.35 -1.58
C VAL A 54 6.40 2.75 -0.72
N ALA A 55 5.14 2.92 -1.12
CA ALA A 55 3.99 2.37 -0.41
C ALA A 55 4.04 0.83 -0.36
N PHE A 56 4.26 0.19 -1.50
CA PHE A 56 4.36 -1.26 -1.62
C PHE A 56 5.51 -1.83 -0.77
N LYS A 57 6.67 -1.16 -0.76
CA LYS A 57 7.79 -1.54 0.10
C LYS A 57 7.44 -1.40 1.58
N ARG A 58 6.71 -0.35 1.97
CA ARG A 58 6.24 -0.16 3.34
C ARG A 58 5.26 -1.26 3.77
N TRP A 59 4.40 -1.75 2.88
CA TRP A 59 3.42 -2.80 3.19
C TRP A 59 3.99 -4.22 3.14
N THR A 60 4.91 -4.50 2.21
CA THR A 60 5.39 -5.88 1.95
C THR A 60 6.84 -6.12 2.36
N GLY A 61 7.58 -5.07 2.74
CA GLY A 61 9.00 -5.13 3.04
C GLY A 61 9.91 -5.29 1.80
N LYS A 62 9.35 -5.44 0.60
CA LYS A 62 10.12 -5.67 -0.66
C LYS A 62 9.66 -4.69 -1.74
N THR A 63 10.56 -4.36 -2.67
CA THR A 63 10.17 -3.55 -3.83
C THR A 63 9.30 -4.38 -4.79
N PRO A 64 8.33 -3.77 -5.49
CA PRO A 64 7.46 -4.51 -6.42
C PRO A 64 8.26 -5.19 -7.55
N ALA A 65 9.38 -4.58 -7.97
CA ALA A 65 10.31 -5.20 -8.93
C ALA A 65 10.96 -6.49 -8.39
N ARG A 66 11.33 -6.53 -7.10
CA ARG A 66 11.87 -7.74 -6.45
C ARG A 66 10.76 -8.79 -6.26
N TYR A 67 9.55 -8.37 -5.91
CA TYR A 67 8.39 -9.25 -5.78
C TYR A 67 8.07 -9.95 -7.11
N ARG A 68 8.09 -9.19 -8.22
CA ARG A 68 7.87 -9.73 -9.57
C ARG A 68 8.99 -10.69 -10.01
N ARG A 69 10.26 -10.37 -9.73
CA ARG A 69 11.40 -11.23 -10.07
C ARG A 69 11.42 -12.54 -9.29
N SER A 70 10.89 -12.57 -8.06
CA SER A 70 10.80 -13.79 -7.25
C SER A 70 9.87 -14.85 -7.84
N LYS A 71 9.10 -14.51 -8.87
CA LYS A 71 8.12 -15.39 -9.52
C LYS A 71 8.53 -15.82 -10.93
N LYS A 72 9.76 -15.51 -11.34
CA LYS A 72 10.33 -15.97 -12.61
C LYS A 72 11.26 -17.15 -12.36
#